data_AF-A0AA37J0B0-F1
#
_entry.id   AF-A0AA37J0B0-F1
#
_cell.length_a   1.000
_cell.length_b   1.000
_cell.length_c   1.000
_cell.angle_alpha   90.00
_cell.angle_beta   90.00
_cell.angle_gamma   90.00
#
_symmetry.space_group_name_H-M   'P 1'
#
loop_
_entity.id
_entity.type
_entity.pdbx_description
1 polymer ?
#
loop_
_entity_poly.entity_id
_entity_poly.type
_entity_poly.pdbx_seq_one_letter_code
_entity_poly.pdbx_strand_id
1 'polypeptide(L)' 'MEHSDELTFAEYFKSRYDLFRGLISFVVAMQWLIDHDFAEPTDRDARLMDIEVSRQMCDVWGELYVLTLREWLDGQ' A
#
# COMPACT_ATOMS: atom_id res chain seq x y z
N MET A 1 21.24 -28.73 8.47
CA MET A 1 20.36 -27.62 8.89
C MET A 1 19.69 -27.16 7.61
N GLU A 2 18.56 -27.76 7.30
CA GLU A 2 17.79 -27.55 6.06
C GLU A 2 17.03 -26.22 6.13
N HIS A 3 16.91 -25.55 4.99
CA HIS A 3 16.27 -24.25 4.75
C HIS A 3 14.93 -24.06 5.50
N SER A 4 14.92 -23.26 6.57
CA SER A 4 13.73 -22.96 7.38
C SER A 4 13.37 -21.47 7.43
N ASP A 5 14.06 -20.61 6.66
CA ASP A 5 13.90 -19.15 6.74
C ASP A 5 13.35 -18.51 5.44
N GLU A 6 12.74 -19.30 4.54
CA GLU A 6 12.10 -18.76 3.35
C GLU A 6 10.71 -18.22 3.67
N LEU A 7 10.59 -16.90 3.63
CA LEU A 7 9.36 -16.15 3.81
C LEU A 7 8.34 -16.60 2.74
N THR A 8 7.14 -16.99 3.15
CA THR A 8 6.11 -17.44 2.19
C THR A 8 5.73 -16.29 1.26
N PHE A 9 5.27 -16.60 0.05
CA PHE A 9 4.79 -15.56 -0.87
C PHE A 9 3.70 -14.69 -0.23
N ALA A 10 2.82 -15.28 0.59
CA ALA A 10 1.76 -14.53 1.27
C ALA A 10 2.32 -13.49 2.26
N GLU A 11 3.35 -13.85 3.03
CA GLU A 11 4.04 -12.92 3.94
C GLU A 11 4.78 -11.84 3.16
N TYR A 12 5.43 -12.21 2.05
CA TYR A 12 6.18 -11.29 1.21
C TYR A 12 5.24 -10.28 0.54
N PHE A 13 4.15 -10.77 -0.05
CA PHE A 13 3.11 -9.96 -0.67
C PHE A 13 2.43 -9.04 0.35
N LYS A 14 2.13 -9.52 1.54
CA LYS A 14 1.56 -8.68 2.60
C LYS A 14 2.49 -7.50 2.95
N SER A 15 3.80 -7.77 3.11
CA SER A 15 4.77 -6.72 3.40
C SER A 15 4.80 -5.65 2.29
N ARG A 16 4.77 -6.08 1.02
CA ARG A 16 4.73 -5.15 -0.13
C ARG A 16 3.41 -4.38 -0.18
N TYR A 17 2.28 -5.05 -0.01
CA TYR A 17 0.96 -4.44 0.04
C TYR A 17 0.88 -3.35 1.12
N ASP A 18 1.34 -3.64 2.34
CA ASP A 18 1.32 -2.68 3.46
C ASP A 18 2.20 -1.46 3.18
N LEU A 19 3.37 -1.66 2.57
CA LEU A 19 4.25 -0.57 2.14
C LEU A 19 3.56 0.35 1.12
N PHE A 20 3.00 -0.21 0.05
CA PHE A 20 2.35 0.57 -0.99
C PHE A 20 1.08 1.27 -0.48
N ARG A 21 0.28 0.59 0.35
CA ARG A 21 -0.88 1.23 1.00
C ARG A 21 -0.45 2.38 1.89
N GLY A 22 0.64 2.23 2.65
CA GLY A 22 1.20 3.30 3.47
C GLY A 22 1.66 4.52 2.65
N LEU A 23 2.37 4.27 1.54
CA LEU A 23 2.82 5.33 0.64
C LEU A 23 1.65 6.08 0.00
N ILE A 24 0.64 5.36 -0.50
CA ILE A 24 -0.57 5.96 -1.08
C ILE A 24 -1.33 6.76 -0.02
N SER A 25 -1.50 6.22 1.20
CA SER A 25 -2.10 6.95 2.32
C SER A 25 -1.38 8.25 2.62
N PHE A 26 -0.04 8.23 2.64
CA PHE A 26 0.75 9.44 2.84
C PHE A 26 0.51 10.47 1.73
N VAL A 27 0.56 10.07 0.45
CA VAL A 27 0.34 10.96 -0.69
C VAL A 27 -1.07 11.57 -0.66
N VAL A 28 -2.10 10.76 -0.42
CA VAL A 28 -3.49 11.23 -0.32
C VAL A 28 -3.65 12.23 0.83
N ALA A 29 -3.10 11.93 2.01
CA ALA A 29 -3.15 12.83 3.15
C ALA A 29 -2.41 14.16 2.89
N MET A 30 -1.23 14.09 2.28
CA MET A 30 -0.45 15.28 1.94
C MET A 30 -1.16 16.15 0.90
N GLN A 31 -1.73 15.54 -0.13
CA GLN A 31 -2.49 16.28 -1.14
C GLN A 31 -3.70 16.96 -0.50
N TRP A 32 -4.44 16.25 0.34
CA TRP A 32 -5.57 16.83 1.06
C TRP A 32 -5.13 18.01 1.93
N LEU A 33 -4.04 17.89 2.69
CA LEU A 33 -3.50 18.99 3.51
C LEU A 33 -3.11 20.20 2.66
N ILE A 34 -2.44 19.99 1.53
CA ILE A 34 -2.06 21.08 0.61
C ILE A 34 -3.31 21.78 0.08
N ASP A 35 -4.34 21.03 -0.31
CA ASP A 35 -5.59 21.58 -0.86
C ASP A 35 -6.42 22.34 0.20
N HIS A 36 -6.16 22.10 1.49
CA HIS A 36 -6.89 22.67 2.62
C HIS A 36 -6.00 23.54 3.52
N ASP A 37 -4.91 24.10 2.99
CA ASP A 37 -4.00 25.01 3.71
C ASP A 37 -3.52 24.46 5.07
N PHE A 38 -3.24 23.15 5.13
CA PHE A 38 -2.83 22.43 6.34
C PHE A 38 -3.83 22.54 7.51
N ALA A 39 -5.12 22.74 7.23
CA ALA A 39 -6.17 22.67 8.25
C ALA A 39 -6.27 21.26 8.89
N GLU A 40 -6.84 21.19 10.09
CA GLU A 40 -7.11 19.92 10.77
C GLU A 40 -8.26 19.17 10.04
N PRO A 41 -8.04 17.90 9.60
CA PRO A 41 -9.09 17.13 8.94
C PRO A 41 -10.24 16.79 9.88
N THR A 42 -11.45 16.77 9.35
CA THR A 42 -12.60 16.19 10.08
C THR A 42 -12.63 14.67 9.92
N ASP A 43 -13.42 14.00 10.77
CA ASP A 43 -13.75 12.58 10.61
C ASP A 43 -14.31 12.24 9.22
N ARG A 44 -15.05 13.18 8.60
CA ARG A 44 -15.57 12.99 7.25
C ARG A 44 -14.44 12.99 6.22
N ASP A 45 -13.48 13.90 6.37
CA ASP A 45 -12.34 14.01 5.46
C ASP A 45 -11.44 12.78 5.57
N ALA A 46 -11.19 12.30 6.79
CA ALA A 46 -10.46 11.06 7.02
C ALA A 46 -11.10 9.86 6.31
N ARG A 47 -12.44 9.73 6.36
CA ARG A 47 -13.15 8.67 5.63
C ARG A 47 -13.03 8.81 4.11
N LEU A 48 -13.08 10.04 3.59
CA LEU A 48 -12.93 10.27 2.15
C LEU A 48 -11.51 9.95 1.68
N MET A 49 -10.49 10.29 2.47
CA MET A 49 -9.11 9.90 2.20
C MET A 49 -8.94 8.37 2.20
N ASP A 50 -9.52 7.63 3.16
CA ASP A 50 -9.44 6.16 3.17
C ASP A 50 -10.14 5.50 1.97
N ILE A 51 -11.26 6.08 1.51
CA ILE A 51 -11.93 5.66 0.27
C ILE A 51 -11.01 5.89 -0.93
N GLU A 52 -10.36 7.05 -1.01
CA GLU A 52 -9.44 7.38 -2.10
C GLU A 52 -8.20 6.48 -2.10
N VAL A 53 -7.62 6.21 -0.92
CA VAL A 53 -6.54 5.22 -0.77
C VAL A 53 -6.98 3.87 -1.29
N SER A 54 -8.19 3.43 -0.91
CA SER A 54 -8.72 2.13 -1.34
C SER A 54 -8.99 2.09 -2.85
N ARG A 55 -9.47 3.19 -3.43
CA ARG A 55 -9.66 3.34 -4.88
C ARG A 55 -8.33 3.21 -5.63
N GLN A 56 -7.31 3.96 -5.21
CA GLN A 56 -5.97 3.88 -5.81
C GLN A 56 -5.34 2.50 -5.63
N MET A 57 -5.54 1.86 -4.46
CA MET A 57 -5.10 0.49 -4.25
C MET A 57 -5.75 -0.49 -5.22
N CYS A 58 -7.04 -0.34 -5.54
CA CYS A 58 -7.70 -1.17 -6.55
C CYS A 58 -7.05 -1.01 -7.94
N ASP A 59 -6.65 0.21 -8.31
CA ASP A 59 -6.01 0.48 -9.61
C ASP A 59 -4.65 -0.22 -9.73
N VAL A 60 -3.88 -0.31 -8.63
CA VAL A 60 -2.51 -0.87 -8.65
C VAL A 60 -2.42 -2.32 -8.17
N TRP A 61 -3.47 -2.88 -7.56
CA TRP A 61 -3.39 -4.17 -6.86
C TRP A 61 -2.90 -5.31 -7.75
N GLY A 62 -3.45 -5.41 -8.96
CA GLY A 62 -3.10 -6.49 -9.89
C GLY A 62 -1.64 -6.42 -10.36
N GLU A 63 -1.17 -5.21 -10.68
CA GLU A 63 0.22 -4.98 -11.04
C GLU A 63 1.15 -5.30 -9.86
N LEU A 64 0.81 -4.82 -8.66
CA LEU A 64 1.57 -5.11 -7.45
C LEU A 64 1.68 -6.62 -7.18
N TYR A 65 0.58 -7.36 -7.33
CA TYR A 65 0.57 -8.81 -7.15
C TYR A 65 1.50 -9.52 -8.13
N VAL A 66 1.39 -9.22 -9.43
CA VAL A 66 2.21 -9.87 -10.47
C VAL A 66 3.68 -9.51 -10.32
N LEU A 67 4.01 -8.25 -10.04
CA LEU A 67 5.39 -7.81 -9.81
C LEU A 67 5.99 -8.51 -8.60
N THR A 68 5.26 -8.52 -7.48
CA THR A 68 5.72 -9.14 -6.24
C THR A 68 5.90 -10.65 -6.40
N LEU A 69 5.02 -11.32 -7.15
CA LEU A 69 5.15 -12.74 -7.47
C LEU A 69 6.40 -13.01 -8.30
N ARG A 70 6.69 -12.17 -9.30
CA ARG A 70 7.89 -12.30 -10.11
C ARG A 70 9.16 -12.10 -9.27
N GLU A 71 9.21 -11.04 -8.46
CA GLU A 71 10.33 -10.75 -7.57
C GLU A 71 10.58 -11.88 -6.57
N TRP A 72 9.51 -12.45 -6.01
CA TRP A 72 9.61 -13.58 -5.09
C TRP A 72 10.15 -14.84 -5.78
N LEU A 73 9.62 -15.20 -6.96
CA LEU A 73 10.09 -16.36 -7.73
C LEU A 73 11.54 -16.21 -8.20
N ASP A 74 11.99 -15.00 -8.54
CA ASP A 74 13.36 -14.70 -8.96
C ASP A 74 14.37 -14.77 -7.78
N GLY A 75 13.90 -14.62 -6.53
CA GLY A 75 14.70 -14.59 -5.31
C GLY A 75 14.68 -15.87 -4.47
N GLN A 76 13.94 -16.89 -4.91
CA GLN A 76 13.99 -18.27 -4.41
C GLN A 76 15.13 -19.01 -5.13
#